data_AF-A0A950Y022-F1
#
_entry.id   AF-A0A950Y022-F1
#
_cell.length_a   1.000
_cell.length_b   1.000
_cell.length_c   1.000
_cell.angle_alpha   90.00
_cell.angle_beta   90.00
_cell.angle_gamma   90.00
#
_symmetry.space_group_name_H-M   'P 1'
#
loop_
_entity.id
_entity.type
_entity.pdbx_description
1 polymer ?
#
loop_
_entity_poly.entity_id
_entity_poly.type
_entity_poly.pdbx_seq_one_letter_code
_entity_poly.pdbx_strand_id
1 'polypeptide(L)'
;MRLAAAFAGIHYFFIPKVLSPIYETHFDAGLISSRASYVTWVFEPGSAAVRLHSSLYRGPAAAVGMIAGLLLAGFIVRRTARRQWSAAFCVGWFLALLAPILPLTNHVTPYYLTLPFIGLAWLAGWGICSALEAGGPIRALVMAVGITYILASVAGIEAQTKWFAGRAERMRIVVGAVKNAASPHPESLIVLAGVDQELLDSGIEDNPFRLVGAERVALAPGTPAPTGRGGNVPVITREDLERMLLSAHARVLAVTPTDVKDITPEAGAGTF
;
A
#
# COMPACT_ATOMS: atom_id res chain seq x y z
N MET A 1 19.55 -18.51 -20.93
CA MET A 1 19.88 -17.12 -21.32
C MET A 1 19.28 -16.71 -22.67
N ARG A 2 19.43 -17.48 -23.75
CA ARG A 2 18.90 -17.13 -25.10
C ARG A 2 17.36 -17.02 -25.18
N LEU A 3 16.62 -17.94 -24.53
CA LEU A 3 15.16 -17.88 -24.50
C LEU A 3 14.63 -16.64 -23.77
N ALA A 4 15.27 -16.27 -22.65
CA ALA A 4 14.89 -15.09 -21.87
C ALA A 4 15.14 -13.79 -22.65
N ALA A 5 16.26 -13.70 -23.38
CA ALA A 5 16.55 -12.56 -24.24
C ALA A 5 15.57 -12.47 -25.42
N ALA A 6 15.24 -13.59 -26.06
CA ALA A 6 14.25 -13.64 -27.14
C ALA A 6 12.85 -13.25 -26.64
N PHE A 7 12.43 -13.78 -25.49
CA PHE A 7 11.17 -13.41 -24.84
C PHE A 7 11.13 -11.93 -24.49
N ALA A 8 12.18 -11.39 -23.86
CA ALA A 8 12.25 -9.97 -23.52
C ALA A 8 12.18 -9.08 -24.76
N GLY A 9 12.85 -9.45 -25.85
CA GLY A 9 12.75 -8.76 -27.13
C GLY A 9 11.32 -8.77 -27.67
N ILE A 10 10.70 -9.94 -27.79
CA ILE A 10 9.31 -10.08 -28.29
C ILE A 10 8.35 -9.27 -27.40
N HIS A 11 8.46 -9.41 -26.08
CA HIS A 11 7.62 -8.70 -25.12
C HIS A 11 7.77 -7.18 -25.26
N TYR A 12 8.99 -6.67 -25.40
CA TYR A 12 9.25 -5.23 -25.53
C TYR A 12 8.73 -4.62 -26.84
N PHE A 13 8.78 -5.39 -27.93
CA PHE A 13 8.36 -4.92 -29.26
C PHE A 13 6.87 -5.08 -29.53
N PHE A 14 6.24 -6.15 -29.02
CA PHE A 14 4.87 -6.50 -29.39
C PHE A 14 3.82 -6.11 -28.35
N ILE A 15 4.20 -5.81 -27.11
CA ILE A 15 3.23 -5.37 -26.11
C ILE A 15 3.02 -3.86 -26.22
N PRO A 16 1.77 -3.41 -26.44
CA PRO A 16 1.43 -2.00 -26.42
C PRO A 16 1.89 -1.38 -25.10
N LYS A 17 2.77 -0.39 -25.20
CA LYS A 17 3.18 0.40 -24.03
C LYS A 17 2.03 1.33 -23.71
N VAL A 18 1.24 0.97 -22.69
CA VAL A 18 0.21 1.87 -22.17
C VAL A 18 0.96 3.04 -21.52
N LEU A 19 0.95 4.19 -22.20
CA LEU A 19 1.44 5.44 -21.64
C LEU A 19 0.51 5.83 -20.50
N SER A 20 0.91 5.47 -19.28
CA SER A 20 0.26 5.94 -18.06
C SER A 20 1.12 7.07 -17.49
N PRO A 21 0.52 8.20 -17.09
CA PRO A 21 1.23 9.27 -16.38
C PRO A 21 1.98 8.79 -15.14
N ILE A 22 1.57 7.64 -14.58
CA ILE A 22 2.18 7.01 -13.41
C ILE A 22 3.59 6.47 -13.72
N TYR A 23 3.83 5.95 -14.93
CA TYR A 23 5.12 5.34 -15.32
C TYR A 23 6.02 6.27 -16.14
N GLU A 24 5.71 7.56 -16.18
CA GLU A 24 6.57 8.55 -16.83
C GLU A 24 7.91 8.68 -16.08
N THR A 25 8.99 8.73 -16.86
CA THR A 25 10.34 8.92 -16.33
C THR A 25 10.66 10.41 -16.25
N HIS A 26 11.06 10.86 -15.07
CA HIS A 26 11.43 12.25 -14.79
C HIS A 26 12.92 12.35 -14.47
N PHE A 27 13.57 13.35 -15.07
CA PHE A 27 14.99 13.67 -14.83
C PHE A 27 15.13 15.11 -14.33
N ASP A 28 14.31 15.47 -13.34
CA ASP A 28 14.23 16.81 -12.77
C ASP A 28 14.57 16.82 -11.26
N ALA A 29 14.36 17.96 -10.60
CA ALA A 29 14.59 18.10 -9.15
C ALA A 29 13.70 17.16 -8.29
N GLY A 30 12.59 16.66 -8.84
CA GLY A 30 11.73 15.65 -8.21
C GLY A 30 12.43 14.33 -7.93
N LEU A 31 13.55 14.05 -8.63
CA LEU A 31 14.46 12.94 -8.31
C LEU A 31 14.97 13.00 -6.87
N ILE A 32 15.17 14.19 -6.30
CA ILE A 32 15.70 14.32 -4.94
C ILE A 32 14.64 13.90 -3.91
N SER A 33 13.39 14.29 -4.11
CA SER A 33 12.27 13.97 -3.22
C SER A 33 11.93 12.47 -3.21
N SER A 34 11.92 11.85 -4.40
CA SER A 34 11.73 10.40 -4.54
C SER A 34 12.88 9.60 -3.90
N ARG A 35 14.15 10.01 -4.10
CA ARG A 35 15.32 9.41 -3.43
C ARG A 35 15.24 9.54 -1.91
N ALA A 36 14.87 10.71 -1.40
CA ALA A 36 14.72 10.95 0.03
C ALA A 36 13.65 10.04 0.65
N SER A 37 12.58 9.75 -0.08
CA SER A 37 11.51 8.83 0.37
C SER A 37 12.06 7.42 0.58
N TYR A 38 12.80 6.89 -0.39
CA TYR A 38 13.39 5.55 -0.29
C TYR A 38 14.41 5.43 0.84
N VAL A 39 15.30 6.42 1.00
CA VAL A 39 16.28 6.43 2.11
C VAL A 39 15.57 6.52 3.46
N THR A 40 14.50 7.32 3.55
CA THR A 40 13.71 7.44 4.78
C THR A 40 13.09 6.09 5.14
N TRP A 41 12.45 5.42 4.19
CA TRP A 41 11.82 4.12 4.40
C TRP A 41 12.80 3.01 4.75
N VAL A 42 14.06 3.14 4.32
CA VAL A 42 15.11 2.18 4.69
C VAL A 42 15.40 2.21 6.19
N PHE A 43 15.49 3.40 6.75
CA PHE A 43 15.88 3.57 8.15
C PHE A 43 14.68 3.76 9.08
N GLU A 44 13.47 3.88 8.56
CA GLU A 44 12.27 3.97 9.38
C GLU A 44 11.92 2.60 9.98
N PRO A 45 11.84 2.47 11.32
CA PRO A 45 11.33 1.26 11.93
C PRO A 45 9.79 1.24 11.82
N GLY A 46 9.26 0.31 11.03
CA GLY A 46 7.82 0.16 10.78
C GLY A 46 7.45 0.42 9.31
N SER A 47 6.15 0.52 9.03
CA SER A 47 5.67 0.76 7.66
C SER A 47 5.33 2.23 7.43
N ALA A 48 5.69 2.74 6.25
CA ALA A 48 5.30 4.07 5.79
C ALA A 48 3.77 4.27 5.76
N ALA A 49 2.99 3.18 5.69
CA ALA A 49 1.52 3.21 5.74
C ALA A 49 0.98 3.60 7.13
N VAL A 50 1.70 3.26 8.21
CA VAL A 50 1.33 3.62 9.59
C VAL A 50 1.57 5.12 9.87
N ARG A 51 2.57 5.77 9.23
CA ARG A 51 2.81 7.23 9.32
C ARG A 51 1.60 8.08 8.94
N LEU A 52 0.85 7.64 7.92
CA LEU A 52 -0.30 8.37 7.40
C LEU A 52 -1.47 8.34 8.40
N HIS A 53 -1.53 7.32 9.27
CA HIS A 53 -2.69 7.04 10.11
C HIS A 53 -2.41 7.09 11.63
N SER A 54 -1.15 7.27 12.06
CA SER A 54 -0.82 7.32 13.49
C SER A 54 0.31 8.29 13.81
N SER A 55 0.01 9.25 14.69
CA SER A 55 0.98 10.22 15.24
C SER A 55 1.95 9.58 16.24
N LEU A 56 1.59 8.45 16.85
CA LEU A 56 2.41 7.71 17.82
C LEU A 56 3.76 7.23 17.26
N TYR A 57 3.84 7.06 15.93
CA TYR A 57 5.06 6.61 15.26
C TYR A 57 5.93 7.76 14.75
N ARG A 58 5.52 9.02 14.98
CA ARG A 58 6.31 10.21 14.63
C ARG A 58 7.22 10.59 15.79
N GLY A 59 8.53 10.49 15.59
CA GLY A 59 9.55 11.00 16.53
C GLY A 59 10.51 9.91 17.03
N PRO A 60 10.14 9.11 18.05
CA PRO A 60 11.08 8.15 18.67
C PRO A 60 11.59 7.08 17.70
N ALA A 61 10.69 6.50 16.89
CA ALA A 61 11.06 5.51 15.88
C ALA A 61 11.96 6.13 14.79
N ALA A 62 11.64 7.34 14.33
CA ALA A 62 12.46 8.06 13.37
C ALA A 62 13.87 8.37 13.92
N ALA A 63 13.98 8.71 15.21
CA ALA A 63 15.27 8.95 15.86
C ALA A 63 16.12 7.67 15.93
N VAL A 64 15.53 6.53 16.32
CA VAL A 64 16.22 5.24 16.35
C VAL A 64 16.69 4.84 14.95
N GLY A 65 15.83 5.05 13.95
CA GLY A 65 16.16 4.87 12.54
C GLY A 65 17.35 5.71 12.09
N MET A 66 17.32 7.01 12.41
CA MET A 66 18.40 7.93 12.09
C MET A 66 19.73 7.51 12.76
N ILE A 67 19.69 7.11 14.03
CA ILE A 67 20.87 6.61 14.74
C ILE A 67 21.40 5.34 14.07
N ALA A 68 20.53 4.39 13.71
CA ALA A 68 20.93 3.18 12.99
C ALA A 68 21.58 3.52 11.63
N GLY A 69 21.02 4.47 10.89
CA GLY A 69 21.57 4.95 9.64
C GLY A 69 22.95 5.60 9.80
N LEU A 70 23.14 6.43 10.82
CA LEU A 70 24.44 7.06 11.12
C LEU A 70 25.49 6.03 11.53
N LEU A 71 25.13 5.03 12.35
CA LEU A 71 26.02 3.93 12.73
C LEU A 71 26.44 3.12 11.50
N LEU A 72 25.49 2.79 10.62
CA LEU A 72 25.76 2.04 9.39
C LEU A 72 26.64 2.87 8.43
N ALA A 73 26.36 4.16 8.27
CA ALA A 73 27.18 5.07 7.47
C ALA A 73 28.63 5.16 7.99
N GLY A 74 28.80 5.34 9.30
CA GLY A 74 30.12 5.33 9.94
C GLY A 74 30.85 4.00 9.73
N PHE A 75 30.13 2.88 9.81
CA PHE A 75 30.68 1.56 9.53
C PHE A 75 31.13 1.42 8.06
N ILE A 76 30.33 1.87 7.09
CA ILE A 76 30.67 1.89 5.66
C ILE A 76 31.95 2.68 5.43
N VAL A 77 32.01 3.91 5.95
CA VAL A 77 33.16 4.80 5.77
C VAL A 77 34.43 4.15 6.34
N ARG A 78 34.35 3.62 7.57
CA ARG A 78 35.49 2.96 8.23
C ARG A 78 35.98 1.74 7.46
N ARG A 79 35.07 0.88 6.98
CA ARG A 79 35.41 -0.36 6.27
C ARG A 79 35.99 -0.06 4.88
N THR A 80 35.40 0.90 4.18
CA THR A 80 35.87 1.34 2.86
C THR A 80 37.24 2.03 2.95
N ALA A 81 37.46 2.87 3.96
CA ALA A 81 38.77 3.49 4.23
C ALA A 81 39.87 2.45 4.51
N ARG A 82 39.49 1.30 5.09
CA ARG A 82 40.39 0.13 5.28
C ARG A 82 40.48 -0.77 4.05
N ARG A 83 40.01 -0.30 2.89
CA ARG A 83 40.00 -1.01 1.60
C ARG A 83 39.24 -2.34 1.63
N GLN A 84 38.28 -2.48 2.54
CA GLN A 84 37.41 -3.65 2.60
C GLN A 84 36.21 -3.43 1.68
N TRP A 85 36.44 -3.67 0.39
CA TRP A 85 35.51 -3.38 -0.70
C TRP A 85 34.16 -4.12 -0.60
N SER A 86 34.04 -5.16 0.23
CA SER A 86 32.76 -5.80 0.54
C SER A 86 31.71 -4.81 1.06
N ALA A 87 32.12 -3.78 1.81
CA ALA A 87 31.19 -2.72 2.25
C ALA A 87 30.66 -1.91 1.06
N ALA A 88 31.55 -1.55 0.12
CA ALA A 88 31.17 -0.85 -1.10
C ALA A 88 30.31 -1.73 -2.02
N PHE A 89 30.55 -3.04 -2.06
CA PHE A 89 29.71 -3.99 -2.78
C PHE A 89 28.28 -4.01 -2.23
N CYS A 90 28.10 -4.07 -0.90
CA CYS A 90 26.77 -4.04 -0.28
C CYS A 90 25.99 -2.74 -0.61
N VAL A 91 26.67 -1.60 -0.59
CA VAL A 91 26.08 -0.32 -0.99
C VAL A 91 25.80 -0.28 -2.49
N GLY A 92 26.73 -0.79 -3.30
CA GLY A 92 26.60 -0.90 -4.74
C GLY A 92 25.41 -1.76 -5.15
N TRP A 93 25.16 -2.86 -4.43
CA TRP A 93 23.97 -3.71 -4.61
C TRP A 93 22.68 -2.92 -4.42
N PHE A 94 22.58 -2.20 -3.30
CA PHE A 94 21.42 -1.35 -3.00
C PHE A 94 21.20 -0.31 -4.11
N LEU A 95 22.25 0.41 -4.51
CA LEU A 95 22.15 1.45 -5.53
C LEU A 95 21.85 0.88 -6.92
N ALA A 96 22.48 -0.22 -7.32
CA ALA A 96 22.31 -0.82 -8.64
C ALA A 96 20.89 -1.33 -8.87
N LEU A 97 20.26 -1.93 -7.85
CA LEU A 97 18.89 -2.42 -7.96
C LEU A 97 17.85 -1.30 -7.86
N LEU A 98 18.15 -0.22 -7.13
CA LEU A 98 17.23 0.92 -7.01
C LEU A 98 17.34 1.89 -8.20
N ALA A 99 18.52 2.00 -8.82
CA ALA A 99 18.82 2.91 -9.92
C ALA A 99 17.77 2.96 -11.05
N PRO A 100 17.28 1.83 -11.62
CA PRO A 100 16.32 1.87 -12.72
C PRO A 100 14.95 2.44 -12.31
N ILE A 101 14.63 2.45 -11.02
CA ILE A 101 13.35 2.93 -10.49
C ILE A 101 13.42 4.41 -10.11
N LEU A 102 14.61 4.95 -9.82
CA LEU A 102 14.75 6.35 -9.40
C LEU A 102 14.10 7.37 -10.35
N PRO A 103 14.10 7.21 -11.68
CA PRO A 103 13.40 8.12 -12.58
C PRO A 103 11.87 8.10 -12.49
N LEU A 104 11.26 7.09 -11.85
CA LEU A 104 9.80 6.94 -11.75
C LEU A 104 9.22 7.73 -10.58
N THR A 105 9.31 9.06 -10.65
CA THR A 105 8.90 9.95 -9.54
C THR A 105 7.38 9.95 -9.29
N ASN A 106 6.57 9.60 -10.29
CA ASN A 106 5.12 9.45 -10.16
C ASN A 106 4.69 8.07 -9.62
N HIS A 107 5.64 7.15 -9.39
CA HIS A 107 5.36 5.80 -8.93
C HIS A 107 6.34 5.34 -7.84
N VAL A 108 6.39 6.11 -6.76
CA VAL A 108 7.19 5.78 -5.58
C VAL A 108 6.42 4.83 -4.67
N THR A 109 6.96 3.65 -4.41
CA THR A 109 6.27 2.62 -3.63
C THR A 109 7.25 1.73 -2.87
N PRO A 110 6.91 1.30 -1.63
CA PRO A 110 7.83 0.56 -0.76
C PRO A 110 8.32 -0.78 -1.32
N TYR A 111 7.54 -1.46 -2.19
CA TYR A 111 7.93 -2.79 -2.68
C TYR A 111 9.20 -2.77 -3.54
N TYR A 112 9.57 -1.61 -4.11
CA TYR A 112 10.83 -1.47 -4.83
C TYR A 112 12.06 -1.61 -3.94
N LEU A 113 11.92 -1.47 -2.62
CA LEU A 113 13.03 -1.64 -1.68
C LEU A 113 13.33 -3.08 -1.34
N THR A 114 12.44 -4.04 -1.60
CA THR A 114 12.58 -5.43 -1.12
C THR A 114 13.90 -6.08 -1.53
N LEU A 115 14.32 -5.95 -2.79
CA LEU A 115 15.59 -6.51 -3.28
C LEU A 115 16.81 -5.62 -2.97
N PRO A 116 16.77 -4.28 -3.16
CA PRO A 116 17.84 -3.40 -2.72
C PRO A 116 18.25 -3.60 -1.25
N PHE A 117 17.27 -3.86 -0.37
CA PHE A 117 17.49 -3.97 1.08
C PHE A 117 18.50 -5.03 1.48
N ILE A 118 18.63 -6.08 0.69
CA ILE A 118 19.48 -7.24 1.00
C ILE A 118 20.93 -6.80 1.22
N GLY A 119 21.46 -5.89 0.39
CA GLY A 119 22.81 -5.38 0.53
C GLY A 119 23.04 -4.67 1.87
N LEU A 120 22.09 -3.82 2.27
CA LEU A 120 22.15 -3.11 3.56
C LEU A 120 21.97 -4.05 4.74
N ALA A 121 21.14 -5.09 4.61
CA ALA A 121 20.96 -6.12 5.64
C ALA A 121 22.23 -6.93 5.88
N TRP A 122 22.94 -7.36 4.83
CA TRP A 122 24.25 -8.02 4.97
C TRP A 122 25.26 -7.14 5.68
N LEU A 123 25.30 -5.86 5.31
CA LEU A 123 26.20 -4.89 5.91
C LEU A 123 25.87 -4.62 7.38
N ALA A 124 24.58 -4.51 7.73
CA ALA A 124 24.12 -4.35 9.11
C ALA A 124 24.48 -5.59 9.94
N GLY A 125 24.26 -6.80 9.43
CA GLY A 125 24.66 -8.05 10.07
C GLY A 125 26.17 -8.09 10.33
N TRP A 126 26.98 -7.73 9.34
CA TRP A 126 28.43 -7.61 9.52
C TRP A 126 28.82 -6.56 10.57
N GLY A 127 28.15 -5.41 10.57
CA GLY A 127 28.34 -4.37 11.60
C GLY A 127 28.04 -4.86 13.01
N ILE A 128 26.94 -5.59 13.18
CA ILE A 128 26.54 -6.20 14.46
C ILE A 128 27.59 -7.21 14.92
N CYS A 129 27.99 -8.17 14.08
CA CYS A 129 29.04 -9.14 14.42
C CYS A 129 30.35 -8.45 14.82
N SER A 130 30.75 -7.43 14.07
CA SER A 130 31.95 -6.63 14.37
C SER A 130 31.87 -5.92 15.73
N ALA A 131 30.69 -5.43 16.10
CA ALA A 131 30.48 -4.77 17.40
C ALA A 131 30.47 -5.78 18.54
N LEU A 132 29.92 -6.98 18.33
CA LEU A 132 29.94 -8.07 19.30
C LEU A 132 31.38 -8.51 19.61
N GLU A 133 32.23 -8.64 18.59
CA GLU A 133 33.66 -8.98 18.72
C GLU A 133 34.45 -7.87 19.43
N ALA A 134 34.15 -6.60 19.15
CA ALA A 134 34.82 -5.46 19.78
C ALA A 134 34.46 -5.30 21.28
N GLY A 135 33.27 -5.77 21.68
CA GLY A 135 32.80 -5.71 23.07
C GLY A 135 32.53 -4.29 23.59
N GLY A 136 32.48 -4.15 24.91
CA GLY A 136 32.41 -2.85 25.60
C GLY A 136 31.20 -1.96 25.22
N PRO A 137 31.36 -0.63 25.23
CA PRO A 137 30.24 0.30 25.04
C PRO A 137 29.65 0.26 23.62
N ILE A 138 30.44 -0.06 22.60
CA ILE A 138 29.94 -0.14 21.21
C ILE A 138 28.98 -1.33 21.04
N ARG A 139 29.28 -2.46 21.69
CA ARG A 139 28.37 -3.61 21.73
C ARG A 139 27.04 -3.22 22.36
N ALA A 140 27.07 -2.55 23.51
CA ALA A 140 25.87 -2.11 24.20
C ALA A 140 25.04 -1.16 23.33
N LEU A 141 25.67 -0.18 22.68
CA LEU A 141 25.01 0.77 21.79
C LEU A 141 24.34 0.08 20.59
N VAL A 142 25.08 -0.78 19.87
CA VAL A 142 24.55 -1.49 18.69
C VAL A 142 23.41 -2.43 19.07
N MET A 143 23.53 -3.13 20.20
CA MET A 143 22.45 -4.00 20.69
C MET A 143 21.22 -3.20 21.10
N ALA A 144 21.39 -2.08 21.81
CA ALA A 144 20.28 -1.22 22.19
C ALA A 144 19.53 -0.69 20.96
N VAL A 145 20.26 -0.10 19.99
CA VAL A 145 19.66 0.41 18.75
C VAL A 145 18.98 -0.70 17.96
N GLY A 146 19.63 -1.87 17.81
CA GLY A 146 19.07 -3.02 17.09
C GLY A 146 17.80 -3.56 17.72
N ILE A 147 17.79 -3.76 19.05
CA ILE A 147 16.60 -4.22 19.78
C ILE A 147 15.46 -3.21 19.65
N THR A 148 15.73 -1.92 19.87
CA THR A 148 14.71 -0.89 19.74
C THR A 148 14.16 -0.80 18.31
N TYR A 149 15.02 -0.91 17.30
CA TYR A 149 14.60 -0.93 15.89
C TYR A 149 13.68 -2.12 15.59
N ILE A 150 14.01 -3.32 16.08
CA ILE A 150 13.18 -4.52 15.90
C ILE A 150 11.84 -4.36 16.60
N LEU A 151 11.82 -3.94 17.87
CA LEU A 151 10.57 -3.76 18.62
C LEU A 151 9.65 -2.74 17.96
N ALA A 152 10.19 -1.61 17.51
CA ALA A 152 9.44 -0.60 16.77
C ALA A 152 8.92 -1.13 15.42
N SER A 153 9.73 -1.94 14.72
CA SER A 153 9.32 -2.59 13.48
C SER A 153 8.18 -3.60 13.69
N VAL A 154 8.25 -4.42 14.74
CA VAL A 154 7.20 -5.39 15.10
C VAL A 154 5.89 -4.66 15.39
N ALA A 155 5.93 -3.60 16.20
CA ALA A 155 4.75 -2.80 16.49
C ALA A 155 4.15 -2.17 15.22
N GLY A 156 4.99 -1.64 14.33
CA GLY A 156 4.57 -1.09 13.04
C GLY A 156 3.94 -2.13 12.11
N ILE A 157 4.50 -3.35 12.07
CA ILE A 157 3.95 -4.47 11.29
C ILE A 157 2.60 -4.91 11.86
N GLU A 158 2.47 -5.01 13.18
CA GLU A 158 1.21 -5.40 13.83
C GLU A 158 0.11 -4.37 13.56
N ALA A 159 0.42 -3.08 13.69
CA ALA A 159 -0.52 -2.00 13.38
C ALA A 159 -0.97 -2.03 11.91
N GLN A 160 -0.02 -2.23 10.99
CA GLN A 160 -0.33 -2.35 9.57
C GLN A 160 -1.19 -3.60 9.28
N THR A 161 -0.86 -4.73 9.90
CA THR A 161 -1.62 -5.98 9.77
C THR A 161 -3.06 -5.81 10.24
N LYS A 162 -3.26 -5.17 11.41
CA LYS A 162 -4.59 -4.85 11.95
C LYS A 162 -5.38 -3.93 11.01
N TRP A 163 -4.73 -2.91 10.45
CA TRP A 163 -5.36 -2.01 9.49
C TRP A 163 -5.82 -2.74 8.21
N PHE A 164 -4.96 -3.56 7.61
CA PHE A 164 -5.33 -4.36 6.44
C PHE A 164 -6.42 -5.38 6.76
N ALA A 165 -6.35 -6.05 7.90
CA ALA A 165 -7.38 -6.99 8.34
C ALA A 165 -8.74 -6.29 8.52
N GLY A 166 -8.76 -5.10 9.12
CA GLY A 166 -9.97 -4.29 9.25
C GLY A 166 -10.57 -3.90 7.90
N ARG A 167 -9.76 -3.42 6.95
CA ARG A 167 -10.22 -3.13 5.57
C ARG A 167 -10.77 -4.36 4.85
N ALA A 168 -10.06 -5.48 4.95
CA ALA A 168 -10.49 -6.74 4.33
C ALA A 168 -11.81 -7.24 4.93
N GLU A 169 -11.99 -7.14 6.24
CA GLU A 169 -13.23 -7.53 6.91
C GLU A 169 -14.40 -6.62 6.52
N ARG A 170 -14.19 -5.30 6.47
CA ARG A 170 -15.21 -4.36 5.96
C ARG A 170 -15.64 -4.71 4.54
N MET A 171 -14.68 -4.98 3.65
CA MET A 171 -14.97 -5.41 2.28
C MET A 171 -15.75 -6.74 2.25
N ARG A 172 -15.37 -7.71 3.09
CA ARG A 172 -16.04 -9.01 3.21
C ARG A 172 -17.49 -8.86 3.64
N ILE A 173 -17.77 -8.01 4.64
CA ILE A 173 -19.14 -7.72 5.12
C ILE A 173 -19.96 -7.13 3.98
N VAL A 174 -19.43 -6.16 3.23
CA VAL A 174 -20.13 -5.49 2.12
C VAL A 174 -20.43 -6.46 0.97
N VAL A 175 -19.42 -7.20 0.49
CA VAL A 175 -19.61 -8.20 -0.57
C VAL A 175 -20.58 -9.29 -0.12
N GLY A 176 -20.50 -9.74 1.12
CA GLY A 176 -21.43 -10.70 1.71
C GLY A 176 -22.87 -10.19 1.77
N ALA A 177 -23.06 -8.94 2.21
CA ALA A 177 -24.38 -8.31 2.28
C ALA A 177 -24.99 -8.14 0.88
N VAL A 178 -24.19 -7.71 -0.11
CA VAL A 178 -24.63 -7.62 -1.51
C VAL A 178 -25.03 -8.99 -2.05
N LYS A 179 -24.23 -10.03 -1.82
CA LYS A 179 -24.57 -11.40 -2.22
C LYS A 179 -25.92 -11.84 -1.61
N ASN A 180 -26.10 -11.59 -0.32
CA ASN A 180 -27.32 -11.97 0.40
C ASN A 180 -28.55 -11.19 -0.07
N ALA A 181 -28.39 -9.91 -0.42
CA ALA A 181 -29.47 -9.07 -0.94
C ALA A 181 -29.81 -9.39 -2.41
N ALA A 182 -28.81 -9.76 -3.22
CA ALA A 182 -28.97 -10.11 -4.64
C ALA A 182 -29.64 -11.46 -4.84
N SER A 183 -29.30 -12.45 -4.00
CA SER A 183 -29.77 -13.83 -4.17
C SER A 183 -31.30 -13.96 -4.24
N PRO A 184 -32.10 -13.30 -3.37
CA PRO A 184 -33.56 -13.32 -3.48
C PRO A 184 -34.14 -12.35 -4.52
N HIS A 185 -33.35 -11.38 -5.02
CA HIS A 185 -33.83 -10.37 -6.00
C HIS A 185 -32.79 -10.11 -7.09
N PRO A 186 -32.55 -11.09 -7.99
CA PRO A 186 -31.51 -10.98 -9.02
C PRO A 186 -31.79 -9.83 -10.02
N GLU A 187 -33.05 -9.44 -10.18
CA GLU A 187 -33.50 -8.36 -11.07
C GLU A 187 -33.50 -6.97 -10.41
N SER A 188 -33.25 -6.87 -9.11
CA SER A 188 -33.20 -5.59 -8.43
C SER A 188 -31.79 -5.00 -8.50
N LEU A 189 -31.70 -3.69 -8.73
CA LEU A 189 -30.47 -2.94 -8.58
C LEU A 189 -30.14 -2.81 -7.09
N ILE A 190 -28.94 -3.22 -6.68
CA ILE A 190 -28.46 -2.99 -5.32
C ILE A 190 -27.68 -1.68 -5.29
N VAL A 191 -28.09 -0.77 -4.41
CA VAL A 191 -27.49 0.55 -4.28
C VAL A 191 -26.80 0.65 -2.93
N LEU A 192 -25.49 0.88 -2.94
CA LEU A 192 -24.69 1.02 -1.73
C LEU A 192 -24.65 2.48 -1.29
N ALA A 193 -25.22 2.79 -0.14
CA ALA A 193 -25.19 4.11 0.48
C ALA A 193 -24.13 4.16 1.59
N GLY A 194 -23.50 5.33 1.81
CA GLY A 194 -22.52 5.50 2.89
C GLY A 194 -21.14 4.90 2.61
N VAL A 195 -20.83 4.62 1.35
CA VAL A 195 -19.50 4.16 0.94
C VAL A 195 -18.50 5.32 1.07
N ASP A 196 -17.48 5.15 1.91
CA ASP A 196 -16.41 6.12 2.10
C ASP A 196 -15.23 5.88 1.13
N GLN A 197 -14.30 6.84 1.06
CA GLN A 197 -13.11 6.74 0.19
C GLN A 197 -12.24 5.53 0.57
N GLU A 198 -12.15 5.19 1.85
CA GLU A 198 -11.34 4.07 2.31
C GLU A 198 -11.85 2.76 1.70
N LEU A 199 -13.16 2.53 1.70
CA LEU A 199 -13.80 1.35 1.16
C LEU A 199 -13.79 1.34 -0.38
N LEU A 200 -13.91 2.49 -1.03
CA LEU A 200 -13.69 2.63 -2.48
C LEU A 200 -12.30 2.13 -2.86
N ASP A 201 -11.28 2.72 -2.24
CA ASP A 201 -9.86 2.40 -2.47
C ASP A 201 -9.49 0.99 -1.98
N SER A 202 -10.34 0.34 -1.19
CA SER A 202 -10.15 -1.04 -0.72
C SER A 202 -10.46 -2.09 -1.78
N GLY A 203 -11.20 -1.72 -2.82
CA GLY A 203 -11.50 -2.62 -3.92
C GLY A 203 -12.93 -2.56 -4.45
N ILE A 204 -13.79 -1.64 -4.00
CA ILE A 204 -15.10 -1.45 -4.65
C ILE A 204 -14.91 -1.03 -6.12
N GLU A 205 -13.90 -0.21 -6.41
CA GLU A 205 -13.58 0.21 -7.79
C GLU A 205 -13.35 -1.00 -8.71
N ASP A 206 -12.72 -2.06 -8.21
CA ASP A 206 -12.46 -3.28 -8.98
C ASP A 206 -13.72 -4.13 -9.27
N ASN A 207 -14.89 -3.66 -8.82
CA ASN A 207 -16.19 -4.31 -8.98
C ASN A 207 -16.19 -5.79 -8.52
N PRO A 208 -15.98 -6.03 -7.21
CA PRO A 208 -15.83 -7.36 -6.64
C PRO A 208 -17.15 -8.13 -6.61
N PHE A 209 -18.28 -7.45 -6.79
CA PHE A 209 -19.63 -8.01 -6.73
C PHE A 209 -19.89 -9.03 -7.84
N ARG A 210 -19.19 -8.90 -8.96
CA ARG A 210 -19.20 -9.90 -10.05
C ARG A 210 -18.74 -11.28 -9.60
N LEU A 211 -17.86 -11.35 -8.59
CA LEU A 211 -17.38 -12.63 -8.03
C LEU A 211 -18.47 -13.39 -7.26
N VAL A 212 -19.52 -12.70 -6.83
CA VAL A 212 -20.66 -13.29 -6.11
C VAL A 212 -21.94 -13.32 -6.95
N GLY A 213 -21.83 -13.10 -8.27
CA GLY A 213 -22.97 -13.12 -9.20
C GLY A 213 -23.88 -11.89 -9.10
N ALA A 214 -23.47 -10.85 -8.37
CA ALA A 214 -24.22 -9.61 -8.26
C ALA A 214 -23.74 -8.64 -9.36
N GLU A 215 -24.41 -8.66 -10.50
CA GLU A 215 -24.05 -7.83 -11.67
C GLU A 215 -24.63 -6.42 -11.62
N ARG A 216 -25.72 -6.23 -10.87
CA ARG A 216 -26.48 -4.99 -10.80
C ARG A 216 -26.22 -4.28 -9.47
N VAL A 217 -25.04 -3.66 -9.37
CA VAL A 217 -24.65 -2.87 -8.19
C VAL A 217 -24.30 -1.44 -8.61
N ALA A 218 -24.79 -0.47 -7.85
CA ALA A 218 -24.49 0.95 -8.02
C ALA A 218 -24.15 1.59 -6.66
N LEU A 219 -23.46 2.73 -6.71
CA LEU A 219 -23.15 3.57 -5.56
C LEU A 219 -24.20 4.69 -5.45
N ALA A 220 -24.60 5.01 -4.23
CA ALA A 220 -25.58 6.07 -3.99
C ALA A 220 -25.04 7.46 -4.38
N PRO A 221 -25.92 8.43 -4.66
CA PRO A 221 -25.51 9.81 -4.88
C PRO A 221 -24.70 10.37 -3.70
N GLY A 222 -23.67 11.17 -3.99
CA GLY A 222 -22.80 11.76 -2.96
C GLY A 222 -21.65 10.85 -2.49
N THR A 223 -21.52 9.64 -3.06
CA THR A 223 -20.33 8.81 -2.89
C THR A 223 -19.10 9.53 -3.47
N PRO A 224 -17.92 9.45 -2.83
CA PRO A 224 -16.71 10.07 -3.37
C PRO A 224 -16.39 9.64 -4.80
N ALA A 225 -15.76 10.52 -5.57
CA ALA A 225 -15.41 10.24 -6.96
C ALA A 225 -14.38 9.09 -7.04
N PRO A 226 -14.58 8.10 -7.92
CA PRO A 226 -13.58 7.06 -8.14
C PRO A 226 -12.25 7.67 -8.60
N THR A 227 -11.15 7.10 -8.13
CA THR A 227 -9.79 7.49 -8.51
C THR A 227 -9.39 7.00 -9.91
N GLY A 228 -10.25 6.19 -10.55
CA GLY A 228 -10.11 5.75 -11.95
C GLY A 228 -9.21 4.53 -12.13
N ARG A 229 -9.03 3.68 -11.12
CA ARG A 229 -8.10 2.52 -11.16
C ARG A 229 -8.69 1.23 -11.73
N GLY A 230 -9.99 1.12 -11.97
CA GLY A 230 -10.60 -0.07 -12.57
C GLY A 230 -12.12 -0.12 -12.43
N GLY A 231 -12.76 -1.05 -13.16
CA GLY A 231 -14.08 -1.69 -12.94
C GLY A 231 -15.38 -0.88 -12.81
N ASN A 232 -15.29 0.42 -12.51
CA ASN A 232 -16.33 1.41 -12.22
C ASN A 232 -17.71 0.84 -11.88
N VAL A 233 -17.93 0.56 -10.59
CA VAL A 233 -19.29 0.49 -10.05
C VAL A 233 -19.93 1.87 -10.26
N PRO A 234 -21.03 1.98 -11.04
CA PRO A 234 -21.58 3.27 -11.41
C PRO A 234 -22.19 3.98 -10.21
N VAL A 235 -22.09 5.31 -10.17
CA VAL A 235 -22.84 6.14 -9.23
C VAL A 235 -24.20 6.45 -9.85
N ILE A 236 -25.29 6.05 -9.18
CA ILE A 236 -26.65 6.33 -9.66
C ILE A 236 -27.03 7.78 -9.34
N THR A 237 -27.83 8.42 -10.20
CA THR A 237 -28.39 9.74 -9.92
C THR A 237 -29.49 9.65 -8.85
N ARG A 238 -29.74 10.75 -8.12
CA ARG A 238 -30.83 10.78 -7.13
C ARG A 238 -32.19 10.51 -7.78
N GLU A 239 -32.45 11.09 -8.94
CA GLU A 239 -33.71 10.95 -9.68
C GLU A 239 -33.94 9.52 -10.19
N ASP A 240 -32.89 8.84 -10.67
CA ASP A 240 -32.99 7.43 -11.09
C ASP A 240 -33.23 6.52 -9.88
N LEU A 241 -32.54 6.79 -8.76
CA LEU A 241 -32.71 6.02 -7.52
C LEU A 241 -34.15 6.10 -7.01
N GLU A 242 -34.71 7.31 -6.92
CA GLU A 242 -36.09 7.53 -6.48
C GLU A 242 -37.09 6.81 -7.40
N ARG A 243 -36.92 6.91 -8.73
CA ARG A 243 -37.77 6.18 -9.68
C ARG A 243 -37.69 4.67 -9.49
N MET A 244 -36.49 4.12 -9.32
CA MET A 244 -36.31 2.67 -9.14
C MET A 244 -36.86 2.17 -7.81
N LEU A 245 -36.74 2.95 -6.74
CA LEU A 245 -37.35 2.66 -5.44
C LEU A 245 -38.88 2.62 -5.53
N LEU A 246 -39.50 3.61 -6.19
CA LEU A 246 -40.96 3.65 -6.39
C LEU A 246 -41.48 2.45 -7.18
N SER A 247 -40.68 1.94 -8.12
CA SER A 247 -40.99 0.76 -8.92
C SER A 247 -40.60 -0.59 -8.29
N ALA A 248 -40.09 -0.59 -7.05
CA ALA A 248 -39.57 -1.78 -6.34
C ALA A 248 -38.44 -2.52 -7.10
N HIS A 249 -37.73 -1.83 -8.00
CA HIS A 249 -36.62 -2.38 -8.78
C HIS A 249 -35.24 -2.01 -8.22
N ALA A 250 -35.18 -1.34 -7.06
CA ALA A 250 -33.93 -1.07 -6.36
C ALA A 250 -34.03 -1.46 -4.88
N ARG A 251 -32.89 -1.87 -4.32
CA ARG A 251 -32.69 -2.05 -2.88
C ARG A 251 -31.51 -1.21 -2.42
N VAL A 252 -31.66 -0.50 -1.30
CA VAL A 252 -30.62 0.37 -0.75
C VAL A 252 -30.00 -0.27 0.48
N LEU A 253 -28.70 -0.55 0.41
CA LEU A 253 -27.91 -1.04 1.53
C LEU A 253 -27.12 0.12 2.13
N ALA A 254 -27.41 0.48 3.37
CA ALA A 254 -26.64 1.43 4.15
C ALA A 254 -25.38 0.75 4.68
N VAL A 255 -24.22 1.20 4.21
CA VAL A 255 -22.91 0.75 4.64
C VAL A 255 -22.45 1.60 5.83
N THR A 256 -22.06 0.92 6.90
CA THR A 256 -21.43 1.52 8.08
C THR A 256 -20.04 0.91 8.26
N PRO A 257 -19.19 1.45 9.16
CA PRO A 257 -17.87 0.88 9.40
C PRO A 257 -17.86 -0.57 9.87
N THR A 258 -18.95 -1.07 10.46
CA THR A 258 -19.01 -2.40 11.09
C THR A 258 -20.12 -3.30 10.57
N ASP A 259 -21.04 -2.78 9.75
CA ASP A 259 -22.26 -3.49 9.36
C ASP A 259 -22.86 -2.93 8.07
N VAL A 260 -23.70 -3.72 7.40
CA VAL A 260 -24.46 -3.31 6.22
C VAL A 260 -25.92 -3.68 6.43
N LYS A 261 -26.79 -2.67 6.40
CA LYS A 261 -28.23 -2.83 6.64
C LYS A 261 -29.03 -2.49 5.41
N ASP A 262 -30.02 -3.31 5.12
CA ASP A 262 -31.02 -2.96 4.11
C ASP A 262 -31.96 -1.89 4.68
N ILE A 263 -31.98 -0.73 4.04
CA ILE A 263 -32.83 0.41 4.38
C ILE A 263 -33.83 0.73 3.26
N THR A 264 -34.05 -0.22 2.36
CA THR A 264 -35.05 -0.10 1.29
C THR A 264 -36.39 0.21 1.94
N PRO A 265 -37.04 1.35 1.62
CA PRO A 265 -38.36 1.64 2.14
C PRO A 265 -39.31 0.53 1.73
N GLU A 266 -40.08 0.01 2.70
CA GLU A 266 -41.22 -0.84 2.35
C GLU A 266 -42.17 -0.01 1.48
N ALA A 267 -42.67 -0.60 0.39
CA ALA A 267 -43.55 0.10 -0.54
C ALA A 267 -44.74 0.72 0.21
N GLY A 268 -44.72 2.05 0.41
CA GLY A 268 -45.74 2.79 1.15
C GLY A 268 -45.27 3.65 2.33
N ALA A 269 -44.00 3.56 2.76
CA ALA A 269 -43.44 4.45 3.80
C ALA A 269 -42.68 5.62 3.16
N GLY A 270 -43.17 6.85 3.38
CA GLY A 270 -42.79 8.06 2.64
C GLY A 270 -41.33 8.54 2.74
N THR A 271 -40.92 9.20 1.65
CA THR A 271 -39.85 10.20 1.41
C THR A 271 -38.56 10.21 2.24
N PHE A 272 -37.43 10.13 1.53
CA PHE A 272 -36.07 10.51 1.98
C PHE A 272 -35.88 12.04 2.06
#